data_AF-A0A523P6M2-F1
#
_entry.id   AF-A0A523P6M2-F1
#
_cell.length_a   1.000
_cell.length_b   1.000
_cell.length_c   1.000
_cell.angle_alpha   90.00
_cell.angle_beta   90.00
_cell.angle_gamma   90.00
#
_symmetry.space_group_name_H-M   'P 1'
#
loop_
_entity.id
_entity.type
_entity.pdbx_description
1 polymer ?
#
loop_
_entity_poly.entity_id
_entity_poly.type
_entity_poly.pdbx_seq_one_letter_code
_entity_poly.pdbx_strand_id
1 'polypeptide(L)' 'MLLGLLREGSPFAALEKDGYLRDDEVETRKADGSRISTIHSLQVIEYQGEEAVLGGFYDITERKRTERELR' A
#
# COMPACT_ATOMS: atom_id res chain seq x y z
N MET A 1 -14.39 4.58 9.24
CA MET A 1 -14.12 5.86 8.55
C MET A 1 -12.61 5.98 8.32
N LEU A 2 -12.10 5.35 7.27
CA LEU A 2 -10.66 5.27 6.91
C LEU A 2 -10.09 6.59 6.32
N LEU A 3 -10.92 7.64 6.28
CA LEU A 3 -10.64 8.95 5.67
C LEU A 3 -9.44 9.71 6.28
N GLY A 4 -8.85 9.25 7.39
CA GLY A 4 -7.71 9.90 8.04
C GLY A 4 -6.35 9.76 7.32
N LEU A 5 -6.26 8.92 6.28
CA LEU A 5 -5.02 8.67 5.51
C LEU A 5 -4.92 9.50 4.22
N LEU A 6 -5.90 10.36 3.95
CA LEU A 6 -5.95 11.22 2.76
C LEU A 6 -5.21 12.53 3.02
N ARG A 7 -3.89 12.50 2.81
CA ARG A 7 -3.11 13.72 2.55
C ARG A 7 -2.95 13.88 1.04
N GLU A 8 -2.85 15.12 0.55
CA GLU A 8 -2.47 15.36 -0.85
C GLU A 8 -1.13 14.64 -1.17
N GLY A 9 -1.07 13.94 -2.30
CA GLY A 9 0.04 13.05 -2.65
C GLY A 9 -0.04 11.64 -2.05
N SER A 10 -1.15 11.30 -1.39
CA SER A 10 -1.39 9.95 -0.86
C SER A 10 -1.69 8.96 -1.98
N PRO A 11 -1.09 7.75 -1.96
CA PRO A 11 -1.39 6.71 -2.95
C PRO A 11 -2.84 6.22 -2.90
N PHE A 12 -3.57 6.54 -1.82
CA PHE A 12 -4.99 6.23 -1.69
C PHE A 12 -5.91 7.13 -2.55
N ALA A 13 -5.40 8.20 -3.17
CA ALA A 13 -6.20 9.03 -4.09
C ALA A 13 -6.70 8.24 -5.32
N ALA A 14 -5.90 7.29 -5.82
CA ALA A 14 -6.30 6.40 -6.91
C ALA A 14 -7.43 5.45 -6.47
N LEU A 15 -7.45 5.04 -5.20
CA LEU A 15 -8.50 4.18 -4.66
C LEU A 15 -9.87 4.90 -4.64
N GLU A 16 -9.90 6.20 -4.30
CA GLU A 16 -11.13 7.00 -4.36
C GLU A 16 -11.61 7.24 -5.79
N LYS A 17 -10.68 7.56 -6.70
CA LYS A 17 -11.04 7.95 -8.07
C LYS A 17 -11.39 6.75 -8.95
N ASP A 18 -10.55 5.72 -8.90
CA ASP A 18 -10.57 4.62 -9.87
C ASP A 18 -11.04 3.30 -9.23
N GLY A 19 -11.23 3.26 -7.90
CA GLY A 19 -11.66 2.07 -7.16
C GLY A 19 -10.54 1.06 -6.89
N TYR A 20 -9.31 1.34 -7.31
CA TYR A 20 -8.15 0.48 -7.06
C TYR A 20 -6.81 1.25 -7.03
N LEU A 21 -5.83 0.64 -6.37
CA LEU A 21 -4.40 0.99 -6.40
C LEU A 21 -3.64 -0.28 -6.77
N ARG A 22 -2.73 -0.22 -7.74
CA ARG A 22 -1.99 -1.41 -8.18
C ARG A 22 -0.49 -1.21 -8.05
N ASP A 23 0.13 -2.16 -7.36
CA ASP A 23 1.57 -2.36 -7.25
C ASP A 23 2.37 -1.10 -6.87
N ASP A 24 1.80 -0.27 -5.98
CA ASP A 24 2.42 0.97 -5.56
C ASP A 24 3.54 0.70 -4.54
N GLU A 25 4.76 1.11 -4.86
CA GLU A 25 5.90 0.98 -3.94
C GLU A 25 5.88 2.10 -2.90
N VAL A 26 5.74 1.73 -1.63
CA VAL A 26 5.62 2.65 -0.51
C VAL A 26 6.69 2.33 0.54
N GLU A 27 7.30 3.38 1.11
CA GLU A 27 8.09 3.24 2.33
C GLU A 27 7.13 3.28 3.53
N THR A 28 7.04 2.16 4.25
CA THR A 28 6.19 2.03 5.43
C THR A 28 7.02 1.73 6.68
N ARG A 29 6.34 1.71 7.83
CA ARG A 29 6.95 1.46 9.14
C ARG A 29 6.26 0.28 9.81
N LYS A 30 7.05 -0.71 10.25
CA LYS A 30 6.56 -1.80 11.10
C LYS A 30 6.18 -1.27 12.49
N ALA A 31 5.44 -2.06 13.25
CA ALA A 31 5.02 -1.70 14.60
C ALA A 31 6.20 -1.40 15.55
N ASP A 32 7.35 -2.04 15.32
CA ASP A 32 8.60 -1.81 16.07
C ASP A 32 9.34 -0.52 15.67
N GLY A 33 8.83 0.21 14.67
CA GLY A 33 9.41 1.45 14.19
C GLY A 33 10.41 1.29 13.04
N SER A 34 10.78 0.07 12.65
CA SER A 34 11.68 -0.17 11.51
C SER A 34 11.02 0.25 10.18
N ARG A 35 11.82 0.82 9.27
CA ARG A 35 11.36 1.18 7.92
C ARG A 35 11.52 -0.02 6.99
N ILE A 36 10.51 -0.26 6.18
CA ILE A 36 10.52 -1.29 5.13
C ILE A 36 9.99 -0.71 3.83
N SER A 37 10.43 -1.29 2.72
CA SER A 37 9.84 -1.03 1.41
C SER A 37 8.74 -2.06 1.17
N THR A 38 7.53 -1.63 0.84
CA THR A 38 6.38 -2.50 0.56
C THR A 38 5.74 -2.18 -0.78
N ILE A 39 5.15 -3.19 -1.42
CA ILE A 39 4.23 -3.02 -2.55
C ILE A 39 2.80 -3.11 -2.02
N HIS A 40 1.96 -2.12 -2.34
CA HIS A 40 0.56 -2.05 -1.95
C HIS A 40 -0.33 -2.26 -3.18
N SER A 41 -1.25 -3.22 -3.08
CA SER A 41 -2.30 -3.45 -4.07
C SER A 41 -3.65 -3.48 -3.36
N LEU A 42 -4.52 -2.53 -3.69
CA LEU A 42 -5.78 -2.27 -2.99
C LEU A 42 -6.94 -2.21 -3.99
N GLN A 43 -8.11 -2.66 -3.57
CA GLN A 43 -9.32 -2.61 -4.39
C GLN A 43 -10.56 -2.41 -3.50
N VAL A 44 -11.44 -1.51 -3.92
CA VAL A 44 -12.78 -1.40 -3.35
C VAL A 44 -13.62 -2.59 -3.82
N ILE A 45 -14.23 -3.31 -2.88
CA ILE A 45 -15.07 -4.48 -3.12
C ILE A 45 -16.37 -4.36 -2.34
N GLU A 46 -17.39 -5.10 -2.76
CA GLU A 46 -18.55 -5.39 -1.92
C GLU A 46 -18.24 -6.65 -1.09
N TYR A 47 -18.30 -6.53 0.23
CA TYR A 47 -18.10 -7.64 1.15
C TYR A 47 -19.25 -7.70 2.16
N GLN A 48 -20.02 -8.79 2.11
CA GLN A 48 -21.22 -8.98 2.94
C GLN A 48 -22.25 -7.85 2.79
N GLY A 49 -22.39 -7.31 1.57
CA GLY A 49 -23.34 -6.23 1.26
C GLY A 49 -22.87 -4.83 1.65
N GLU A 50 -21.65 -4.69 2.18
CA GLU A 50 -21.06 -3.42 2.58
C GLU A 50 -19.81 -3.12 1.74
N GLU A 51 -19.55 -1.84 1.49
CA GLU A 51 -18.32 -1.40 0.82
C GLU A 51 -17.10 -1.63 1.72
N ALA A 52 -16.10 -2.32 1.18
CA ALA A 52 -14.86 -2.65 1.87
C ALA A 52 -13.65 -2.45 0.96
N VAL A 53 -12.47 -2.38 1.57
CA VAL A 53 -11.19 -2.35 0.83
C VAL A 53 -10.47 -3.67 1.07
N LEU A 54 -10.23 -4.42 0.00
CA LEU A 54 -9.33 -5.56 0.01
C LEU A 54 -7.91 -5.08 -0.33
N GLY A 55 -6.94 -5.46 0.49
CA GLY A 55 -5.56 -5.04 0.32
C GLY A 55 -4.55 -6.15 0.48
N GLY A 56 -3.54 -6.14 -0.39
CA GLY A 56 -2.32 -6.94 -0.29
C GLY A 56 -1.11 -6.03 -0.06
N PHE A 57 -0.24 -6.45 0.87
CA PHE A 57 0.98 -5.73 1.24
C PHE A 57 2.15 -6.71 1.16
N TYR A 58 3.11 -6.44 0.27
CA TYR A 58 4.26 -7.31 0.06
C TYR A 58 5.55 -6.61 0.47
N ASP A 59 6.26 -7.12 1.47
CA ASP A 59 7.56 -6.60 1.92
C ASP A 59 8.64 -6.95 0.87
N ILE A 60 9.23 -5.92 0.26
CA ILE A 60 10.27 -6.03 -0.77
C ILE A 60 11.64 -5.57 -0.25
N THR A 61 11.81 -5.42 1.07
CA THR A 61 13.04 -4.89 1.66
C THR A 61 14.27 -5.70 1.27
N GLU A 62 14.19 -7.03 1.37
CA GLU A 62 15.29 -7.92 1.00
C GLU A 62 15.59 -7.85 -0.50
N ARG A 63 14.54 -7.82 -1.36
CA ARG A 63 14.69 -7.64 -2.80
C ARG A 63 15.49 -6.37 -3.14
N LYS A 64 15.11 -5.23 -2.54
CA LYS A 64 15.79 -3.95 -2.78
C LYS A 64 17.21 -3.93 -2.21
N ARG A 65 17.47 -4.64 -1.11
CA ARG A 65 18.82 -4.79 -0.57
C ARG A 65 19.73 -5.52 -1.57
N THR A 66 19.27 -6.64 -2.10
CA THR A 66 20.01 -7.40 -3.13
C THR A 66 20.24 -6.56 -4.39
N GLU A 67 19.22 -5.82 -4.87
CA GLU A 67 19.37 -4.92 -6.03
C GLU A 67 20.43 -3.82 -5.83
N ARG A 68 20.58 -3.32 -4.59
CA ARG A 68 21.62 -2.32 -4.26
C ARG A 68 23.02 -2.95 -4.15
N GLU A 69 23.12 -4.18 -3.64
CA GLU A 69 24.40 -4.89 -3.50
C GLU A 69 24.96 -5.38 -4.85
N LEU A 70 24.08 -5.58 -5.84
CA LEU A 70 24.44 -5.96 -7.22
C LEU A 70 24.77 -4.76 -8.14
N ARG A 71 24.74 -3.53 -7.61
CA ARG A 71 24.99 -2.29 -8.35
C ARG A 71 26.41 -1.78 -8.14
#